data_AF-A0A0D1KW10-F1
#
_entry.id   AF-A0A0D1KW10-F1
#
_cell.length_a   1.000
_cell.length_b   1.000
_cell.length_c   1.000
_cell.angle_alpha   90.00
_cell.angle_beta   90.00
_cell.angle_gamma   90.00
#
_symmetry.space_group_name_H-M   'P 1'
#
loop_
_entity.id
_entity.type
_entity.pdbx_description
1 polymer ?
#
loop_
_entity_poly.entity_id
_entity_poly.type
_entity_poly.pdbx_seq_one_letter_code
_entity_poly.pdbx_strand_id
1 'polypeptide(L)' 'MVENPMVINNWHDKLTETGVQIDFYGDEVTPVDDYVIDGGEIILRENLERYLREQLGFEFKNAQ' A
#
# COMPACT_ATOMS: atom_id res chain seq x y z
N MET A 1 -22.94 -19.99 25.41
CA MET A 1 -23.55 -19.31 24.25
C MET A 1 -23.77 -17.87 24.68
N VAL A 2 -23.10 -16.91 24.06
CA VAL A 2 -23.27 -15.48 24.39
C VAL A 2 -24.26 -14.93 23.38
N GLU A 3 -25.48 -14.64 23.83
CA GLU A 3 -26.48 -13.95 23.00
C GLU A 3 -26.35 -12.45 23.22
N ASN A 4 -26.01 -11.73 22.14
CA ASN A 4 -25.94 -10.27 22.14
C ASN A 4 -27.15 -9.72 21.38
N PRO A 5 -28.07 -8.99 22.03
CA PRO A 5 -29.30 -8.50 21.39
C PRO A 5 -29.10 -7.31 20.44
N MET A 6 -27.87 -6.79 20.31
CA MET A 6 -27.51 -5.74 19.35
C MET A 6 -26.17 -6.07 18.69
N VAL A 7 -26.07 -5.80 17.38
CA VAL A 7 -24.83 -5.94 16.59
C VAL A 7 -23.84 -4.88 17.08
N ILE A 8 -23.05 -5.21 18.09
CA ILE A 8 -21.91 -4.40 18.51
C ILE A 8 -20.70 -4.84 17.69
N ASN A 9 -20.00 -3.88 17.08
CA ASN A 9 -18.71 -4.11 16.41
C ASN A 9 -17.68 -4.54 17.46
N ASN A 10 -17.66 -5.85 17.75
CA ASN A 10 -16.92 -6.44 18.86
C ASN A 10 -15.43 -6.65 18.55
N TRP A 11 -14.83 -5.82 17.68
CA TRP A 11 -13.40 -5.87 17.29
C TRP A 11 -12.85 -7.30 17.19
N HIS A 12 -13.66 -8.21 16.65
CA HIS A 12 -13.62 -9.62 17.06
C HIS A 12 -12.38 -10.34 16.53
N ASP A 13 -11.77 -9.80 15.50
CA ASP A 13 -10.42 -10.13 15.08
C ASP A 13 -9.79 -8.85 14.55
N LYS A 14 -9.42 -7.94 15.46
CA LYS A 14 -8.40 -6.97 15.11
C LYS A 14 -7.09 -7.74 15.03
N LEU A 15 -6.90 -8.50 13.95
CA LEU A 15 -5.59 -8.89 13.48
C LEU A 15 -4.81 -7.59 13.46
N THR A 16 -3.95 -7.40 14.45
CA THR A 16 -2.89 -6.42 14.34
C THR A 16 -2.24 -6.75 13.01
N GLU A 17 -2.39 -5.89 12.01
CA GLU A 17 -1.70 -5.96 10.72
C GLU A 17 -0.21 -5.83 11.02
N THR A 18 0.39 -6.85 11.62
CA THR A 18 1.80 -6.96 11.87
C THR A 18 2.43 -7.29 10.54
N GLY A 19 2.65 -6.25 9.74
CA GLY A 19 3.52 -6.31 8.57
C GLY A 19 2.86 -6.19 7.21
N VAL A 20 1.61 -5.72 7.10
CA VAL A 20 1.10 -5.32 5.79
C VAL A 20 1.77 -3.99 5.43
N GLN A 21 2.73 -4.07 4.52
CA GLN A 21 3.43 -2.91 4.00
C GLN A 21 2.50 -2.26 2.96
N ILE A 22 2.33 -0.94 3.02
CA ILE A 22 1.47 -0.19 2.11
C ILE A 22 2.36 0.76 1.31
N ASP A 23 2.08 0.90 0.02
CA ASP A 23 2.78 1.83 -0.85
C ASP A 23 2.27 3.28 -0.68
N PHE A 24 2.92 4.22 -1.34
CA PHE A 24 2.61 5.64 -1.31
C PHE A 24 1.17 5.95 -1.78
N TYR A 25 0.58 5.10 -2.61
CA TYR A 25 -0.77 5.26 -3.15
C TYR A 25 -1.84 4.51 -2.35
N GLY A 26 -1.46 3.79 -1.30
CA GLY A 26 -2.37 3.03 -0.45
C GLY A 26 -2.56 1.57 -0.88
N ASP A 27 -1.78 1.09 -1.84
CA ASP A 27 -1.83 -0.30 -2.32
C ASP A 27 -1.00 -1.22 -1.41
N GLU A 28 -1.49 -2.44 -1.21
CA GLU A 28 -0.78 -3.44 -0.42
C GLU A 28 0.47 -3.93 -1.15
N VAL A 29 1.59 -3.91 -0.43
CA VAL A 29 2.89 -4.42 -0.88
C VAL A 29 3.07 -5.79 -0.27
N THR A 30 3.03 -6.83 -1.12
CA THR A 30 3.27 -8.20 -0.69
C THR A 30 4.77 -8.53 -0.75
N PRO A 31 5.23 -9.59 -0.06
CA PRO A 31 6.65 -9.99 -0.08
C PRO A 31 7.20 -10.41 -1.45
N VAL A 32 6.33 -10.61 -2.44
CA VAL A 32 6.71 -11.00 -3.81
C VAL A 32 6.71 -9.82 -4.78
N ASP A 33 6.23 -8.66 -4.34
CA ASP A 33 6.15 -7.47 -5.20
C ASP A 33 7.50 -6.74 -5.26
N ASP A 34 7.80 -6.23 -6.45
CA ASP A 34 8.92 -5.31 -6.65
C ASP A 34 8.51 -3.90 -6.25
N TYR A 35 9.33 -3.24 -5.43
CA TYR A 35 9.11 -1.86 -5.00
C TYR A 35 10.43 -1.11 -4.84
N VAL A 36 10.33 0.21 -4.75
CA VAL A 36 11.44 1.13 -4.46
C VAL A 36 11.12 1.90 -3.19
N ILE A 37 12.15 2.27 -2.42
CA ILE A 37 11.99 3.16 -1.27
C ILE A 37 12.62 4.51 -1.63
N ASP A 38 11.86 5.60 -1.53
CA ASP A 38 12.34 6.98 -1.70
C ASP A 38 11.97 7.81 -0.48
N GLY A 39 12.96 8.41 0.19
CA GLY A 39 12.73 9.23 1.39
C GLY A 39 12.05 8.53 2.59
N GLY A 40 11.91 7.20 2.56
CA GLY A 40 11.17 6.42 3.55
C GLY A 40 9.77 5.99 3.10
N GLU A 41 9.30 6.49 1.95
CA GLU A 41 8.06 6.04 1.31
C GLU A 41 8.33 4.82 0.44
N ILE A 42 7.39 3.89 0.41
CA ILE A 42 7.45 2.69 -0.43
C ILE A 42 6.63 2.93 -1.68
N ILE A 43 7.18 2.63 -2.85
CA ILE A 43 6.51 2.83 -4.13
C ILE A 43 6.57 1.52 -4.90
N LEU A 44 5.40 0.90 -5.13
CA LEU A 44 5.31 -0.30 -5.96
C LEU A 44 5.85 -0.01 -7.35
N ARG A 45 6.50 -1.00 -7.96
CA ARG A 45 7.09 -0.86 -9.29
C ARG A 45 6.07 -0.42 -10.34
N GLU A 46 4.83 -0.86 -10.20
CA GLU A 46 3.70 -0.49 -11.07
C GLU A 46 3.35 1.00 -10.96
N ASN A 47 3.43 1.55 -9.75
CA ASN A 47 3.13 2.94 -9.44
C ASN A 47 4.36 3.87 -9.58
N LEU A 48 5.56 3.31 -9.74
CA LEU A 48 6.82 4.06 -9.77
C LEU A 48 6.90 5.07 -10.91
N GLU A 49 6.47 4.72 -12.12
CA GLU A 49 6.51 5.65 -13.25
C GLU A 49 5.64 6.87 -13.00
N ARG A 50 4.45 6.65 -12.41
CA ARG A 50 3.53 7.72 -12.02
C ARG A 50 4.14 8.59 -10.93
N TYR A 51 4.71 7.98 -9.90
CA TYR A 51 5.38 8.69 -8.81
C TYR A 51 6.52 9.58 -9.33
N LEU A 52 7.38 9.04 -10.19
CA LEU A 52 8.51 9.77 -10.76
C LEU A 52 8.04 10.96 -11.63
N ARG A 53 6.93 10.82 -12.35
CA ARG A 53 6.33 11.93 -13.11
C ARG A 53 5.70 12.99 -12.21
N GLU A 54 4.88 12.57 -11.24
CA GLU A 54 4.07 13.48 -10.41
C GLU A 54 4.89 14.18 -9.33
N GLN A 55 5.72 13.45 -8.58
CA GLN A 55 6.47 13.98 -7.43
C GLN A 55 7.82 14.57 -7.85
N LEU A 56 8.51 13.96 -8.80
CA LEU A 56 9.87 14.34 -9.19
C LEU A 56 9.95 15.02 -10.56
N GLY A 57 8.84 15.15 -11.29
CA GLY A 57 8.77 15.88 -12.56
C GLY A 57 9.53 15.21 -13.70
N PHE A 58 9.79 13.90 -13.62
CA PHE A 58 10.44 13.17 -14.71
C PHE A 58 9.53 13.12 -15.94
N GLU A 59 10.13 13.18 -17.13
CA GLU A 59 9.45 12.93 -18.38
C GLU A 59 10.03 11.66 -19.02
N PHE A 60 9.20 10.62 -19.11
CA PHE A 60 9.62 9.35 -19.73
C PHE A 60 9.40 9.44 -21.24
N LYS A 61 10.47 9.20 -22.00
CA LYS A 61 10.43 9.10 -23.46
C LYS A 61 10.56 7.63 -23.84
N ASN A 62 9.65 7.14 -24.68
CA ASN A 62 9.84 5.85 -25.34
C ASN A 62 10.79 6.03 -26.52
N ALA A 63 11.72 5.09 -26.71
CA ALA A 63 12.49 5.02 -27.94
C ALA A 63 11.55 4.54 -29.05
N GLN A 64 11.12 5.47 -29.90
CA GLN A 64 10.35 5.19 -31.11
C GLN A 64 11.28 5.11 -32.31
#